data_AF-A0A1Y5CWY6-F1
#
_entry.id   AF-A0A1Y5CWY6-F1
#
_cell.length_a   1.000
_cell.length_b   1.000
_cell.length_c   1.000
_cell.angle_alpha   90.00
_cell.angle_beta   90.00
_cell.angle_gamma   90.00
#
_symmetry.space_group_name_H-M   'P 1'
#
loop_
_entity.id
_entity.type
_entity.pdbx_description
1 polymer ?
#
loop_
_entity_poly.entity_id
_entity_poly.type
_entity_poly.pdbx_seq_one_letter_code
_entity_poly.pdbx_strand_id
1 'polypeptide(L)' 'MKLPYLYLCLLAIFTSPVVAIEVNGQQKIVIAHRGASGYLPEHSMEVKAMAYAMGADYIEQDVVMSANV' A
#
# COMPACT_ATOMS: atom_id res chain seq x y z
N MET A 1 -2.70 31.27 -46.17
CA MET A 1 -1.36 30.88 -45.68
C MET A 1 -1.32 30.34 -44.23
N LYS A 2 -2.45 30.25 -43.49
CA LYS A 2 -2.47 29.74 -42.08
C LYS A 2 -2.78 28.24 -41.94
N LEU A 3 -3.25 27.60 -43.01
CA LEU A 3 -3.64 26.19 -43.05
C LEU A 3 -2.50 25.17 -42.84
N PRO A 4 -1.24 25.38 -43.30
CA PRO A 4 -0.18 24.39 -43.08
C PRO A 4 0.32 24.37 -41.63
N TYR A 5 0.28 25.52 -40.95
CA TYR A 5 0.67 25.62 -39.54
C TYR A 5 -0.32 24.88 -38.62
N LEU A 6 -1.61 24.87 -38.97
CA LEU A 6 -2.62 24.13 -38.23
C LEU A 6 -2.42 22.61 -38.34
N TYR A 7 -2.04 22.13 -39.53
CA TYR A 7 -1.75 20.73 -39.77
C TYR A 7 -0.46 20.27 -39.07
N LEU A 8 0.56 21.14 -39.03
CA LEU A 8 1.82 20.88 -38.33
C LEU A 8 1.61 20.81 -36.80
N CYS A 9 0.77 21.67 -36.23
CA CYS A 9 0.41 21.60 -34.81
C CYS A 9 -0.35 20.31 -34.46
N LEU A 10 -1.27 19.84 -35.33
CA LEU A 10 -2.01 18.59 -35.11
C LEU A 10 -1.10 17.35 -35.12
N LEU A 11 -0.10 17.33 -36.01
CA LEU A 11 0.92 16.27 -36.06
C LEU A 11 1.84 16.26 -34.83
N ALA A 12 2.17 17.44 -34.28
CA ALA A 12 3.00 17.55 -33.08
C ALA A 12 2.30 17.00 -31.82
N ILE A 13 0.97 17.17 -31.71
CA ILE A 13 0.19 16.67 -30.57
C ILE A 13 0.08 15.13 -30.59
N PHE A 14 0.03 14.52 -31.78
CA PHE A 14 -0.04 13.06 -31.93
C PHE A 14 1.29 12.33 -31.71
N THR A 15 2.42 13.05 -31.73
CA THR A 15 3.77 12.45 -31.62
C THR A 15 4.46 12.73 -30.29
N SER A 16 3.86 13.56 -29.43
CA SER A 16 4.38 13.78 -28.07
C SER A 16 4.31 12.48 -27.25
N PRO A 17 5.44 11.99 -26.71
CA PRO A 17 5.40 10.86 -25.79
C PRO A 17 4.66 11.30 -24.53
N VAL A 18 3.59 10.58 -24.18
CA VAL A 18 2.95 10.71 -22.87
C VAL A 18 3.95 10.18 -21.84
N VAL A 19 4.61 11.10 -21.15
CA VAL A 19 5.44 10.76 -19.99
C VAL A 19 4.48 10.42 -18.86
N ALA A 20 4.36 9.14 -18.52
CA ALA A 20 3.67 8.70 -17.32
C ALA A 20 4.45 9.24 -16.11
N ILE A 21 3.79 10.10 -15.31
CA ILE A 21 4.32 10.49 -14.01
C ILE A 21 4.14 9.30 -13.09
N GLU A 22 5.23 8.60 -12.77
CA GLU A 22 5.21 7.63 -11.69
C GLU A 22 5.09 8.39 -10.37
N VAL A 23 3.89 8.37 -9.81
CA VAL A 23 3.69 8.78 -8.42
C VAL A 23 4.36 7.71 -7.58
N ASN A 24 5.51 8.05 -6.99
CA ASN A 24 6.14 7.23 -5.96
C ASN A 24 5.25 7.27 -4.71
N GLY A 25 4.17 6.50 -4.75
CA GLY A 25 3.33 6.25 -3.59
C GLY A 25 4.11 5.36 -2.66
N GLN A 26 4.60 5.91 -1.54
CA GLN A 26 5.20 5.07 -0.51
C GLN A 26 4.23 3.93 -0.18
N GLN A 27 4.69 2.69 -0.34
CA GLN A 27 3.91 1.52 0.01
C GLN A 27 3.48 1.65 1.48
N LYS A 28 2.17 1.57 1.71
CA LYS A 28 1.63 1.59 3.08
C LYS A 28 2.02 0.28 3.75
N ILE A 29 2.55 0.37 4.96
CA ILE A 29 2.76 -0.80 5.82
C ILE A 29 1.45 -1.16 6.54
N VAL A 30 1.19 -2.44 6.67
CA VAL A 30 0.05 -3.02 7.37
C VAL A 30 0.54 -3.63 8.68
N ILE A 31 0.14 -3.02 9.78
CA ILE A 31 0.45 -3.50 11.13
C ILE A 31 -0.83 -4.12 11.71
N ALA A 32 -0.82 -5.42 11.95
CA ALA A 32 -1.95 -6.15 12.53
C ALA A 32 -2.04 -5.86 14.04
N HIS A 33 -2.96 -4.96 14.40
CA HIS A 33 -3.24 -4.55 15.78
C HIS A 33 -3.70 -5.74 16.63
N ARG A 34 -2.83 -6.19 17.56
CA ARG A 34 -2.99 -7.38 18.39
C ARG A 34 -3.15 -8.70 17.61
N GLY A 35 -2.71 -8.72 16.35
CA GLY A 35 -2.97 -9.78 15.36
C GLY A 35 -4.22 -9.52 14.51
N ALA A 36 -4.84 -10.58 13.96
CA ALA A 36 -6.12 -10.51 13.25
C ALA A 36 -7.33 -10.36 14.21
N SER A 37 -7.27 -9.38 15.12
CA SER A 37 -8.17 -9.21 16.27
C SER A 37 -9.65 -9.02 15.92
N GLY A 38 -9.97 -8.58 14.69
CA GLY A 38 -11.34 -8.55 14.19
C GLY A 38 -11.94 -9.93 13.86
N TYR A 39 -11.12 -10.98 13.80
CA TYR A 39 -11.51 -12.33 13.41
C TYR A 39 -11.36 -13.38 14.52
N LEU A 40 -10.35 -13.23 15.38
CA LEU A 40 -10.01 -14.17 16.45
C LEU A 40 -9.69 -13.42 17.75
N PRO A 41 -9.77 -14.09 18.92
CA PRO A 41 -9.40 -13.46 20.20
C PRO A 41 -7.99 -12.87 20.17
N GLU A 42 -7.88 -11.58 20.50
CA GLU A 42 -6.62 -10.85 20.56
C GLU A 42 -5.60 -11.48 21.52
N HIS A 43 -4.31 -11.22 21.29
CA HIS A 43 -3.19 -11.75 22.09
C HIS A 43 -3.10 -13.29 22.23
N SER A 44 -3.79 -14.04 21.37
CA SER A 44 -3.69 -15.50 21.28
C SER A 44 -2.62 -15.96 20.28
N MET A 45 -2.37 -17.27 20.17
CA MET A 45 -1.47 -17.81 19.14
C MET A 45 -2.15 -17.88 17.77
N GLU A 46 -3.44 -18.19 17.77
CA GLU A 46 -4.30 -18.35 16.60
C GLU A 46 -4.43 -17.02 15.84
N VAL A 47 -4.61 -15.91 16.56
CA VAL A 47 -4.75 -14.58 15.95
C VAL A 47 -3.45 -14.10 15.29
N LYS A 48 -2.29 -14.56 15.77
CA LYS A 48 -0.97 -14.29 15.18
C LYS A 48 -0.75 -15.12 13.92
N ALA A 49 -1.08 -16.41 13.99
CA ALA A 49 -1.00 -17.31 12.84
C ALA A 49 -1.87 -16.80 11.68
N MET A 50 -3.09 -16.34 11.98
CA MET A 50 -3.98 -15.76 10.98
C MET A 50 -3.44 -14.44 10.42
N ALA A 51 -2.97 -13.50 11.26
CA ALA A 51 -2.37 -12.25 10.79
C ALA A 51 -1.18 -12.49 9.85
N TYR A 52 -0.33 -13.46 10.18
CA TYR A 52 0.77 -13.89 9.34
C TYR A 52 0.28 -14.48 8.01
N ALA A 53 -0.71 -15.38 8.05
CA ALA A 53 -1.31 -15.97 6.86
C ALA A 53 -1.99 -14.93 5.94
N MET A 54 -2.49 -13.83 6.51
CA MET A 54 -3.08 -12.71 5.77
C MET A 54 -2.02 -11.76 5.17
N GLY A 55 -0.73 -11.97 5.46
CA GLY A 55 0.36 -11.18 4.90
C GLY A 55 0.52 -9.80 5.54
N ALA A 56 0.21 -9.64 6.83
CA ALA A 56 0.54 -8.41 7.54
C ALA A 56 2.07 -8.22 7.61
N ASP A 57 2.54 -6.99 7.40
CA ASP A 57 3.97 -6.67 7.47
C ASP A 57 4.51 -6.83 8.90
N TYR A 58 3.68 -6.46 9.88
CA TYR A 58 4.00 -6.60 11.31
C TYR A 58 2.78 -7.07 12.10
N ILE A 59 3.05 -7.74 13.23
CA ILE A 59 2.07 -8.07 14.25
C ILE A 59 2.38 -7.23 15.48
N GLU A 60 1.43 -6.41 15.91
CA GLU A 60 1.56 -5.60 17.11
C GLU A 60 1.24 -6.45 18.36
N GLN A 61 1.96 -6.19 19.46
CA GLN A 61 1.89 -6.97 20.69
C GLN A 61 1.95 -6.07 21.93
N ASP A 62 0.92 -6.18 22.76
CA ASP A 62 0.98 -5.69 24.14
C ASP A 62 1.71 -6.68 25.05
N VAL A 63 2.72 -6.22 25.77
CA VAL A 63 3.49 -7.02 26.74
C VAL A 63 3.27 -6.45 28.13
N VAL A 64 2.93 -7.31 29.08
CA VAL A 64 2.75 -6.94 30.50
C VAL A 64 3.57 -7.87 31.39
N MET A 65 4.00 -7.36 32.54
CA MET A 65 4.73 -8.17 33.51
C MET A 65 3.79 -9.17 34.20
N SER A 66 4.29 -10.38 34.46
CA SER A 66 3.62 -11.30 35.37
C SER A 66 3.84 -10.85 36.81
N ALA A 67 3.02 -11.34 37.74
CA ALA A 67 3.17 -11.01 39.16
C ALA A 67 4.49 -11.53 39.79
N ASN A 68 5.15 -12.50 39.14
CA ASN A 68 6.32 -13.20 39.67
C ASN A 68 7.64 -12.75 39.02
N VAL A 69 7.71 -11.49 38.59
CA VAL A 69 8.98 -10.87 38.19
C VAL A 69 9.82 -10.58 39.42
#